data_AF-A0A6J7AGG0-F1
#
_entry.id   AF-A0A6J7AGG0-F1
#
_cell.length_a   1.000
_cell.length_b   1.000
_cell.length_c   1.000
_cell.angle_alpha   90.00
_cell.angle_beta   90.00
_cell.angle_gamma   90.00
#
_symmetry.space_group_name_H-M   'P 1'
#
loop_
_entity.id
_entity.type
_entity.pdbx_description
1 polymer ?
#
loop_
_entity_poly.entity_id
_entity_poly.type
_entity_poly.pdbx_seq_one_letter_code
_entity_poly.pdbx_strand_id
1 'polypeptide(L)'
;MQPIDEIAKLSSAAHARGIAMHLDGARIWNAHVASGVSFAEYGKHFDTISVCLSKGLGSPIGSVMLSTKERVAEARIWRKRYGAGMRQVGIIAAAAHYALDNNIARLAEDHARAKKIATALAAIDSSLVDPSKVHTNIVGLELSKIGITAAELTARCKDAGLWISALGPHYARLVTHLDFNDAQCDQSIEILKRALVVK
;
A
#
# COMPACT_ATOMS: atom_id res chain seq x y z
N MET A 1 5.98 -2.96 -8.88
CA MET A 1 5.14 -4.10 -8.45
C MET A 1 5.92 -5.37 -8.71
N GLN A 2 5.80 -6.41 -7.88
CA GLN A 2 6.52 -7.67 -8.16
C GLN A 2 5.89 -8.38 -9.37
N PRO A 3 6.64 -8.68 -10.45
CA PRO A 3 6.12 -9.40 -11.61
C PRO A 3 5.67 -10.82 -11.24
N ILE A 4 4.54 -11.27 -11.81
CA ILE A 4 3.99 -12.59 -11.48
C ILE A 4 4.92 -13.73 -11.91
N ASP A 5 5.62 -13.59 -13.03
CA ASP A 5 6.57 -14.61 -13.51
C ASP A 5 7.77 -14.76 -12.58
N GLU A 6 8.24 -13.67 -11.96
CA GLU A 6 9.32 -13.73 -10.96
C GLU A 6 8.84 -14.35 -9.66
N ILE A 7 7.59 -14.10 -9.25
CA ILE A 7 6.95 -14.80 -8.13
C ILE A 7 6.86 -16.31 -8.42
N ALA A 8 6.47 -16.69 -9.64
CA ALA A 8 6.36 -18.09 -10.05
C ALA A 8 7.71 -18.82 -10.05
N LYS A 9 8.77 -18.16 -10.56
CA LYS A 9 10.15 -18.68 -10.50
C LYS A 9 10.61 -18.88 -9.06
N LEU A 10 10.40 -17.88 -8.21
CA LEU A 10 10.77 -17.93 -6.80
C LEU A 10 10.01 -19.05 -6.06
N SER A 11 8.71 -19.16 -6.30
CA SER A 11 7.84 -20.22 -5.77
C SER A 11 8.36 -21.61 -6.12
N SER A 12 8.65 -21.84 -7.40
CA SER A 12 9.17 -23.12 -7.87
C SER A 12 10.52 -23.45 -7.23
N ALA A 13 11.43 -22.48 -7.12
CA ALA A 13 12.75 -22.66 -6.53
C ALA A 13 12.71 -22.90 -5.01
N ALA A 14 11.81 -22.21 -4.29
CA ALA A 14 11.62 -22.36 -2.85
C ALA A 14 11.03 -23.73 -2.51
N HIS A 15 9.94 -24.12 -3.19
CA HIS A 15 9.28 -25.41 -2.96
C HIS A 15 10.17 -26.61 -3.31
N ALA A 16 10.98 -26.52 -4.36
CA ALA A 16 11.99 -27.55 -4.68
C ALA A 16 13.03 -27.78 -3.57
N ARG A 17 13.16 -26.83 -2.63
CA ARG A 17 14.06 -26.88 -1.47
C ARG A 17 13.32 -27.11 -0.15
N GLY A 18 12.01 -27.38 -0.18
CA GLY A 18 11.19 -27.53 1.01
C GLY A 18 10.99 -26.22 1.80
N ILE A 19 11.19 -25.05 1.16
CA ILE A 19 11.00 -23.74 1.77
C ILE A 19 9.57 -23.28 1.51
N ALA A 20 8.80 -23.02 2.57
CA ALA A 20 7.45 -22.48 2.47
C ALA A 20 7.47 -20.99 2.11
N MET A 21 6.45 -20.53 1.39
CA MET A 21 6.30 -19.12 0.99
C MET A 21 5.12 -18.43 1.66
N HIS A 22 5.39 -17.25 2.24
CA HIS A 22 4.38 -16.34 2.77
C HIS A 22 4.25 -15.10 1.90
N LEU A 23 3.02 -14.70 1.59
CA LEU A 23 2.71 -13.39 1.02
C LEU A 23 2.19 -12.45 2.11
N ASP A 24 2.95 -11.39 2.41
CA ASP A 24 2.39 -10.19 3.02
C ASP A 24 1.65 -9.39 1.93
N GLY A 25 0.36 -9.68 1.80
CA GLY A 25 -0.57 -9.08 0.86
C GLY A 25 -1.31 -7.89 1.45
N ALA A 26 -0.71 -7.12 2.38
CA ALA A 26 -1.35 -5.94 2.98
C ALA A 26 -1.94 -4.95 1.95
N ARG A 27 -1.43 -4.94 0.71
CA ARG A 27 -1.96 -4.17 -0.43
C ARG A 27 -2.12 -5.01 -1.70
N ILE A 28 -2.44 -6.31 -1.57
CA ILE A 28 -2.68 -7.18 -2.74
C ILE A 28 -3.79 -6.65 -3.65
N TRP A 29 -4.79 -5.96 -3.08
CA TRP A 29 -5.86 -5.30 -3.80
C TRP A 29 -5.34 -4.27 -4.81
N ASN A 30 -4.37 -3.44 -4.39
CA ASN A 30 -3.72 -2.47 -5.27
C ASN A 30 -2.91 -3.17 -6.36
N ALA A 31 -2.22 -4.27 -6.04
CA ALA A 31 -1.45 -5.04 -7.02
C ALA A 31 -2.36 -5.66 -8.09
N HIS A 32 -3.49 -6.26 -7.68
CA HIS A 32 -4.52 -6.79 -8.57
C HIS A 32 -5.05 -5.71 -9.52
N VAL A 33 -5.49 -4.57 -8.99
CA VAL A 33 -6.06 -3.49 -9.82
C VAL A 33 -5.03 -2.91 -10.79
N ALA A 34 -3.78 -2.73 -10.37
CA ALA A 34 -2.74 -2.15 -11.22
C ALA A 34 -2.15 -3.13 -12.25
N SER A 35 -2.21 -4.45 -12.03
CA SER A 35 -1.65 -5.45 -12.95
C SER A 35 -2.69 -6.20 -13.77
N GLY A 36 -3.95 -6.24 -13.33
CA GLY A 36 -4.97 -7.12 -13.86
C GLY A 36 -4.79 -8.60 -13.46
N VAL A 37 -3.74 -8.95 -12.72
CA VAL A 37 -3.50 -10.34 -12.29
C VAL A 37 -4.54 -10.76 -11.26
N SER A 38 -5.22 -11.88 -11.49
CA SER A 38 -6.29 -12.36 -10.59
C SER A 38 -5.76 -12.75 -9.22
N PHE A 39 -6.60 -12.68 -8.18
CA PHE A 39 -6.21 -13.15 -6.84
C PHE A 39 -5.89 -14.65 -6.81
N ALA A 40 -6.56 -15.46 -7.63
CA ALA A 40 -6.27 -16.89 -7.76
C ALA A 40 -4.88 -17.15 -8.34
N GLU A 41 -4.46 -16.32 -9.31
CA GLU A 41 -3.13 -16.38 -9.91
C GLU A 41 -2.03 -16.04 -8.89
N TYR A 42 -2.24 -15.04 -8.03
CA TYR A 42 -1.35 -14.84 -6.88
C TYR A 42 -1.40 -16.02 -5.91
N GLY A 43 -2.61 -16.51 -5.60
CA GLY A 43 -2.86 -17.50 -4.57
C GLY A 43 -2.15 -18.83 -4.77
N LYS A 44 -1.88 -19.22 -6.02
CA LYS A 44 -1.23 -20.51 -6.33
C LYS A 44 0.25 -20.58 -5.92
N HIS A 45 0.89 -19.46 -5.65
CA HIS A 45 2.34 -19.38 -5.42
C HIS A 45 2.76 -19.37 -3.95
N PHE A 46 1.80 -19.27 -3.02
CA PHE A 46 2.10 -19.07 -1.60
C PHE A 46 1.40 -20.10 -0.71
N ASP A 47 2.11 -20.57 0.31
CA ASP A 47 1.59 -21.47 1.33
C ASP A 47 0.65 -20.78 2.31
N THR A 48 0.93 -19.51 2.58
CA THR A 48 0.15 -18.65 3.47
C THR A 48 0.09 -17.24 2.91
N ILE A 49 -1.05 -16.57 3.07
CA ILE A 49 -1.24 -15.20 2.62
C ILE A 49 -1.85 -14.42 3.77
N SER A 50 -1.33 -13.23 4.04
CA SER A 50 -2.01 -12.25 4.88
C SER A 50 -2.51 -11.09 4.02
N VAL A 51 -3.72 -10.61 4.27
CA VAL A 51 -4.27 -9.43 3.58
C VAL A 51 -4.78 -8.43 4.59
N CYS A 52 -4.66 -7.13 4.29
CA CYS A 52 -5.23 -6.08 5.13
C CYS A 52 -6.53 -5.54 4.53
N LEU A 53 -7.53 -5.37 5.38
CA LEU A 53 -8.83 -4.81 5.02
C LEU A 53 -8.91 -3.34 5.42
N SER A 54 -8.09 -2.93 6.39
CA SER A 54 -8.08 -1.58 6.97
C SER A 54 -7.04 -0.63 6.37
N LYS A 55 -6.82 -0.73 5.05
CA LYS A 55 -5.95 0.17 4.30
C LYS A 55 -6.76 0.82 3.18
N GLY A 56 -6.36 0.66 1.91
CA GLY A 56 -7.08 1.22 0.77
C GLY A 56 -8.54 0.75 0.63
N LEU A 57 -8.87 -0.41 1.22
CA LEU A 57 -10.25 -0.90 1.25
C LEU A 57 -11.16 -0.16 2.24
N GLY A 58 -10.62 0.55 3.23
CA GLY A 58 -11.43 1.40 4.11
C GLY A 58 -12.18 0.70 5.24
N SER A 59 -11.94 -0.59 5.50
CA SER A 59 -12.46 -1.20 6.74
C SER A 59 -11.84 -0.51 7.96
N PRO A 60 -12.56 -0.29 9.07
CA PRO A 60 -11.97 0.37 10.24
C PRO A 60 -10.86 -0.49 10.88
N ILE A 61 -11.05 -1.81 10.91
CA ILE A 61 -10.13 -2.79 11.49
C ILE A 61 -10.14 -4.04 10.60
N GLY A 62 -9.03 -4.76 10.55
CA GLY A 62 -9.04 -6.16 10.14
C GLY A 62 -7.96 -6.56 9.14
N SER A 63 -7.54 -7.81 9.29
CA SER A 63 -6.73 -8.56 8.35
C SER A 63 -7.25 -10.00 8.30
N VAL A 64 -6.94 -10.71 7.20
CA VAL A 64 -7.29 -12.12 7.02
C VAL A 64 -6.03 -12.89 6.69
N MET A 65 -5.88 -14.07 7.29
CA MET A 65 -4.92 -15.08 6.88
C MET A 65 -5.63 -16.13 6.03
N LEU A 66 -5.09 -16.43 4.86
CA LEU A 66 -5.54 -17.49 3.97
C LEU A 66 -4.47 -18.58 3.90
N SER A 67 -4.90 -19.83 3.99
CA SER A 67 -4.05 -21.01 3.86
C SER A 67 -4.92 -22.27 3.78
N THR A 68 -4.31 -23.45 3.86
CA THR A 68 -5.03 -24.73 3.95
C THR A 68 -5.82 -24.84 5.26
N LYS A 69 -6.78 -25.76 5.30
CA LYS A 69 -7.63 -26.00 6.47
C LYS A 69 -6.80 -26.34 7.70
N GLU A 70 -5.75 -27.14 7.53
CA GLU A 70 -4.85 -27.62 8.57
C GLU A 70 -4.08 -26.43 9.18
N ARG A 71 -3.45 -25.61 8.34
CA ARG A 71 -2.70 -24.42 8.78
C ARG A 71 -3.60 -23.38 9.43
N VAL A 72 -4.83 -23.19 8.93
CA VAL A 72 -5.82 -22.30 9.55
C VAL A 72 -6.26 -22.81 10.93
N ALA A 73 -6.41 -24.13 11.11
CA ALA A 73 -6.74 -24.71 12.40
C ALA A 73 -5.63 -24.45 13.44
N GLU A 74 -4.37 -24.63 13.06
CA GLU A 74 -3.21 -24.30 13.90
C GLU A 74 -3.12 -22.79 14.20
N ALA A 75 -3.29 -21.94 13.18
CA ALA A 75 -3.25 -20.49 13.35
C ALA A 75 -4.33 -19.98 14.31
N ARG A 76 -5.51 -20.63 14.38
CA ARG A 76 -6.57 -20.27 15.34
C ARG A 76 -6.14 -20.47 16.79
N ILE A 77 -5.33 -21.50 17.08
CA ILE A 77 -4.77 -21.74 18.42
C ILE A 77 -3.84 -20.58 18.79
N TRP A 78 -2.93 -20.21 17.89
CA TRP A 78 -2.03 -19.06 18.08
C TRP A 78 -2.78 -17.74 18.21
N ARG A 79 -3.78 -17.49 17.36
CA ARG A 79 -4.67 -16.32 17.47
C ARG A 79 -5.29 -16.22 18.86
N LYS A 80 -5.69 -17.34 19.46
CA LYS A 80 -6.25 -17.34 20.82
C LYS A 80 -5.18 -17.05 21.88
N ARG A 81 -3.98 -17.64 21.76
CA ARG A 81 -2.84 -17.39 22.66
C ARG A 81 -2.38 -15.93 22.64
N TYR A 82 -2.36 -15.30 21.46
CA TYR A 82 -2.05 -13.88 21.30
C TYR A 82 -3.19 -12.93 21.74
N GLY A 83 -4.29 -13.43 22.29
CA GLY A 83 -5.40 -12.60 22.75
C GLY A 83 -6.33 -12.10 21.64
N ALA A 84 -6.07 -12.42 20.37
CA ALA A 84 -6.85 -12.00 19.20
C ALA A 84 -8.14 -12.81 18.96
N GLY A 85 -8.54 -13.67 19.91
CA GLY A 85 -9.81 -14.38 19.92
C GLY A 85 -10.97 -13.49 20.38
N MET A 86 -11.21 -12.39 19.65
CA MET A 86 -12.27 -11.41 19.93
C MET A 86 -13.66 -12.03 19.90
N ARG A 87 -14.62 -11.41 20.60
CA ARG A 87 -16.01 -11.88 20.71
C ARG A 87 -16.86 -11.39 19.54
N GLN A 88 -17.67 -10.35 19.70
CA GLN A 88 -18.64 -9.85 18.71
C GLN A 88 -17.98 -9.20 17.48
N VAL A 89 -17.09 -9.94 16.81
CA VAL A 89 -16.28 -9.54 15.66
C VAL A 89 -17.11 -9.39 14.37
N GLY A 90 -18.35 -9.87 14.37
CA GLY A 90 -19.27 -9.76 13.24
C GLY A 90 -19.47 -8.32 12.76
N ILE A 91 -19.47 -7.35 13.68
CA ILE A 91 -19.63 -5.92 13.34
C ILE A 91 -18.44 -5.44 12.50
N ILE A 92 -17.20 -5.72 12.92
CA ILE A 92 -16.02 -5.31 12.17
C ILE A 92 -15.84 -6.14 10.88
N ALA A 93 -16.25 -7.41 10.90
CA ALA A 93 -16.22 -8.28 9.73
C ALA A 93 -17.23 -7.81 8.65
N ALA A 94 -18.37 -7.25 9.04
CA ALA A 94 -19.36 -6.72 8.10
C ALA A 94 -18.81 -5.53 7.29
N ALA A 95 -18.07 -4.61 7.92
CA ALA A 95 -17.41 -3.51 7.22
C ALA A 95 -16.34 -4.01 6.23
N ALA A 96 -15.57 -5.03 6.62
CA ALA A 96 -14.60 -5.67 5.73
C ALA A 96 -15.27 -6.37 4.53
N HIS A 97 -16.39 -7.06 4.76
CA HIS A 97 -17.15 -7.72 3.70
C HIS A 97 -17.69 -6.70 2.70
N TYR A 98 -18.32 -5.63 3.19
CA TYR A 98 -18.75 -4.51 2.34
C TYR A 98 -17.59 -3.96 1.50
N ALA A 99 -16.42 -3.76 2.11
CA ALA A 99 -15.26 -3.22 1.41
C ALA A 99 -14.73 -4.14 0.30
N LEU A 100 -14.81 -5.47 0.47
CA LEU A 100 -14.42 -6.42 -0.58
C LEU A 100 -15.33 -6.33 -1.80
N ASP A 101 -16.64 -6.15 -1.59
CA ASP A 101 -17.62 -6.08 -2.67
C ASP A 101 -17.61 -4.72 -3.38
N ASN A 102 -17.34 -3.62 -2.66
CA ASN A 102 -17.58 -2.27 -3.16
C ASN A 102 -16.31 -1.45 -3.41
N ASN A 103 -15.20 -1.73 -2.71
CA ASN A 103 -14.07 -0.79 -2.64
C ASN A 103 -12.83 -1.22 -3.44
N ILE A 104 -12.80 -2.41 -4.04
CA ILE A 104 -11.63 -2.87 -4.81
C ILE A 104 -11.44 -2.03 -6.08
N ALA A 105 -12.48 -1.90 -6.92
CA ALA A 105 -12.35 -1.25 -8.23
C ALA A 105 -11.92 0.22 -8.12
N ARG A 106 -12.46 0.96 -7.14
CA ARG A 106 -12.12 2.37 -6.89
C ARG A 106 -10.66 2.63 -6.51
N LEU A 107 -9.88 1.60 -6.15
CA LEU A 107 -8.44 1.76 -5.91
C LEU A 107 -7.71 2.34 -7.13
N ALA A 108 -8.25 2.17 -8.34
CA ALA A 108 -7.73 2.79 -9.55
C ALA A 108 -7.71 4.33 -9.46
N GLU A 109 -8.69 4.94 -8.77
CA GLU A 109 -8.70 6.38 -8.52
C GLU A 109 -7.53 6.82 -7.63
N ASP A 110 -7.26 6.05 -6.57
CA ASP A 110 -6.13 6.33 -5.67
C ASP A 110 -4.80 6.24 -6.45
N HIS A 111 -4.68 5.27 -7.38
CA HIS A 111 -3.51 5.12 -8.25
C HIS A 111 -3.38 6.32 -9.20
N ALA A 112 -4.48 6.77 -9.80
CA ALA A 112 -4.50 7.93 -10.69
C ALA A 112 -4.05 9.21 -9.96
N ARG A 113 -4.53 9.45 -8.74
CA ARG A 113 -4.10 10.60 -7.90
C ARG A 113 -2.61 10.52 -7.56
N ALA A 114 -2.12 9.35 -7.16
CA ALA A 114 -0.69 9.17 -6.87
C ALA A 114 0.17 9.42 -8.12
N LYS A 115 -0.27 8.94 -9.29
CA LYS A 115 0.41 9.21 -10.57
C LYS A 115 0.41 10.70 -10.92
N LYS A 116 -0.71 11.39 -10.72
CA LYS A 116 -0.85 12.84 -10.94
C LYS A 116 0.13 13.64 -10.08
N ILE A 117 0.23 13.30 -8.79
CA ILE A 117 1.21 13.91 -7.87
C ILE A 117 2.63 13.65 -8.37
N ALA A 118 2.98 12.39 -8.66
CA ALA A 118 4.33 12.02 -9.10
C ALA A 118 4.74 12.77 -10.38
N THR A 119 3.87 12.83 -11.38
CA THR A 119 4.12 13.58 -12.62
C THR A 119 4.34 15.06 -12.37
N ALA A 120 3.54 15.69 -11.49
CA ALA A 120 3.68 17.11 -11.18
C ALA A 120 5.00 17.44 -10.47
N LEU A 121 5.46 16.57 -9.57
CA LEU A 121 6.73 16.75 -8.86
C LEU A 121 7.95 16.48 -9.75
N ALA A 122 7.88 15.44 -10.60
CA ALA A 122 8.94 15.14 -11.55
C ALA A 122 9.15 16.26 -12.59
N ALA A 123 8.10 17.03 -12.89
CA ALA A 123 8.19 18.21 -13.76
C ALA A 123 8.92 19.39 -13.10
N ILE A 124 9.01 19.42 -11.76
CA ILE A 124 9.83 20.40 -11.04
C ILE A 124 11.28 19.92 -11.01
N ASP A 125 11.48 18.69 -10.55
CA ASP A 125 12.78 18.04 -10.52
C ASP A 125 12.61 16.54 -10.68
N SER A 126 13.10 16.00 -11.80
CA SER A 126 13.02 14.58 -12.14
C SER A 126 13.78 13.66 -11.16
N SER A 127 14.67 14.22 -10.32
CA SER A 127 15.38 13.46 -9.30
C SER A 127 14.53 13.14 -8.07
N LEU A 128 13.43 13.87 -7.85
CA LEU A 128 12.50 13.64 -6.75
C LEU A 128 11.78 12.30 -6.86
N VAL A 129 11.27 12.00 -8.06
CA VAL A 129 10.43 10.84 -8.30
C VAL A 129 10.42 10.52 -9.79
N ASP A 130 10.47 9.23 -10.12
CA ASP A 130 10.22 8.72 -11.45
C ASP A 130 8.74 8.31 -11.56
N PRO A 131 7.90 9.05 -12.31
CA PRO A 131 6.49 8.73 -12.41
C PRO A 131 6.24 7.34 -12.98
N SER A 132 7.13 6.81 -13.83
CA SER A 132 6.95 5.48 -14.46
C SER A 132 6.94 4.34 -13.44
N LYS A 133 7.56 4.55 -12.27
CA LYS A 133 7.63 3.58 -11.16
C LYS A 133 6.48 3.70 -10.17
N VAL A 134 5.63 4.72 -10.30
CA VAL A 134 4.43 4.91 -9.48
C VAL A 134 3.27 4.17 -10.12
N HIS A 135 3.12 2.90 -9.74
CA HIS A 135 2.09 2.00 -10.29
C HIS A 135 0.81 1.92 -9.45
N THR A 136 0.86 2.32 -8.18
CA THR A 136 -0.27 2.19 -7.24
C THR A 136 -0.43 3.49 -6.45
N ASN A 137 -0.99 3.42 -5.24
CA ASN A 137 -1.37 4.59 -4.44
C ASN A 137 -0.21 5.17 -3.59
N ILE A 138 1.05 4.85 -3.88
CA ILE A 138 2.20 5.30 -3.10
C ILE A 138 3.15 6.09 -3.98
N VAL A 139 3.51 7.29 -3.52
CA VAL A 139 4.57 8.12 -4.11
C VAL A 139 5.71 8.20 -3.11
N GLY A 140 6.89 7.73 -3.50
CA GLY A 140 8.13 7.92 -2.76
C GLY A 140 8.92 9.07 -3.35
N LEU A 141 9.37 9.99 -2.51
CA LEU A 141 10.21 11.12 -2.89
C LEU A 141 11.63 10.90 -2.38
N GLU A 142 12.59 11.03 -3.28
CA GLU A 142 14.03 11.03 -3.01
C GLU A 142 14.51 12.48 -2.87
N LEU A 143 15.07 12.81 -1.71
CA LEU A 143 15.43 14.18 -1.35
C LEU A 143 16.94 14.39 -1.21
N SER A 144 17.76 13.36 -1.40
CA SER A 144 19.22 13.44 -1.23
C SER A 144 19.89 14.50 -2.12
N LYS A 145 19.25 14.90 -3.22
CA LYS A 145 19.74 15.91 -4.17
C LYS A 145 19.08 17.29 -4.04
N ILE A 146 18.13 17.44 -3.12
CA ILE A 146 17.23 18.61 -3.05
C ILE A 146 17.63 19.57 -1.92
N GLY A 147 18.63 19.20 -1.10
CA GLY A 147 19.12 20.07 -0.01
C GLY A 147 18.12 20.26 1.14
N ILE A 148 17.07 19.44 1.20
CA ILE A 148 16.09 19.40 2.29
C ILE A 148 15.96 17.97 2.81
N THR A 149 15.81 17.83 4.12
CA THR A 149 15.51 16.53 4.74
C THR A 149 14.03 16.18 4.62
N ALA A 150 13.71 14.88 4.71
CA ALA A 150 12.32 14.43 4.74
C ALA A 150 11.55 14.98 5.96
N ALA A 151 12.24 15.20 7.09
CA ALA A 151 11.65 15.79 8.29
C ALA A 151 11.26 17.26 8.07
N GLU A 152 12.14 18.06 7.46
CA GLU A 152 11.85 19.46 7.13
C GLU A 152 10.73 19.57 6.11
N LEU A 153 10.74 18.76 5.05
CA LEU A 153 9.65 18.75 4.07
C LEU A 153 8.31 18.38 4.74
N THR A 154 8.32 17.38 5.63
CA THR A 154 7.12 16.96 6.38
C THR A 154 6.61 18.07 7.27
N ALA A 155 7.48 18.79 7.97
CA ALA A 155 7.10 19.94 8.81
C ALA A 155 6.47 21.06 7.97
N ARG A 156 7.13 21.47 6.87
CA ARG A 156 6.60 22.51 5.96
C ARG A 156 5.25 22.12 5.36
N CYS A 157 5.09 20.87 4.94
CA CYS A 157 3.80 20.37 4.42
C CYS A 157 2.72 20.44 5.50
N LYS A 158 3.04 20.02 6.74
CA LYS A 158 2.09 20.03 7.86
C LYS A 158 1.65 21.44 8.21
N ASP A 159 2.56 22.41 8.23
CA ASP A 159 2.23 23.82 8.47
C ASP A 159 1.30 24.40 7.40
N ALA A 160 1.34 23.84 6.19
CA ALA A 160 0.44 24.17 5.08
C ALA A 160 -0.83 23.29 5.00
N GLY A 161 -1.05 22.39 5.98
CA GLY A 161 -2.23 21.53 6.05
C GLY A 161 -2.14 20.21 5.28
N LEU A 162 -0.94 19.74 4.93
CA LEU A 162 -0.70 18.47 4.24
C LEU A 162 0.15 17.51 5.10
N TRP A 163 -0.40 16.33 5.39
CA TRP A 163 0.32 15.30 6.14
C TRP A 163 1.00 14.31 5.19
N ILE A 164 2.33 14.19 5.32
CA ILE A 164 3.16 13.20 4.64
C ILE A 164 4.04 12.48 5.68
N SER A 165 4.70 11.38 5.28
CA SER A 165 5.58 10.62 6.19
C SER A 165 7.05 10.80 5.82
N ALA A 166 7.90 11.14 6.79
CA ALA A 166 9.34 10.96 6.68
C ALA A 166 9.73 9.52 7.03
N LEU A 167 10.44 8.83 6.14
CA LEU A 167 10.87 7.44 6.28
C LEU A 167 12.38 7.35 6.11
N GLY A 168 13.10 8.02 7.00
CA GLY A 168 14.55 8.20 6.93
C GLY A 168 14.93 9.64 6.59
N PRO A 169 16.24 9.96 6.50
CA PRO A 169 16.70 11.34 6.36
C PRO A 169 16.28 12.02 5.04
N HIS A 170 16.23 11.26 3.95
CA HIS A 170 16.02 11.79 2.59
C HIS A 170 14.89 11.10 1.84
N TYR A 171 14.06 10.30 2.50
CA TYR A 171 12.96 9.61 1.85
C TYR A 171 11.63 10.01 2.48
N ALA A 172 10.77 10.66 1.69
CA ALA A 172 9.41 11.00 2.09
C ALA A 172 8.40 10.13 1.34
N ARG A 173 7.30 9.75 1.99
CA ARG A 173 6.26 8.90 1.40
C ARG A 173 4.89 9.57 1.50
N LEU A 174 4.20 9.62 0.37
CA LEU A 174 2.82 10.03 0.22
C LEU A 174 1.97 8.82 -0.13
N VAL A 175 0.75 8.76 0.40
CA VAL A 175 -0.17 7.65 0.18
C VAL A 175 -1.55 8.21 -0.09
N THR A 176 -2.12 7.94 -1.25
CA THR A 176 -3.51 8.31 -1.59
C THR A 176 -4.47 7.21 -1.12
N HIS A 177 -5.70 7.60 -0.76
CA HIS A 177 -6.74 6.70 -0.25
C HIS A 177 -8.13 7.29 -0.48
N LEU A 178 -9.16 6.53 -0.10
CA LEU A 178 -10.56 6.86 -0.36
C LEU A 178 -11.05 8.19 0.25
N ASP A 179 -10.42 8.68 1.32
CA ASP A 179 -10.75 9.96 1.96
C ASP A 179 -9.99 11.15 1.35
N PHE A 180 -9.26 10.92 0.25
CA PHE A 180 -8.47 11.91 -0.46
C PHE A 180 -9.01 12.12 -1.87
N ASN A 181 -9.67 13.26 -2.09
CA ASN A 181 -10.35 13.57 -3.35
C ASN A 181 -9.48 14.37 -4.34
N ASP A 182 -10.02 14.67 -5.52
CA ASP A 182 -9.28 15.32 -6.60
C ASP A 182 -8.90 16.77 -6.28
N ALA A 183 -9.77 17.51 -5.59
CA ALA A 183 -9.48 18.89 -5.18
C ALA A 183 -8.34 18.93 -4.15
N GLN A 184 -8.34 18.00 -3.19
CA GLN A 184 -7.23 17.83 -2.24
C GLN A 184 -5.95 17.36 -2.94
N CYS A 185 -6.07 16.54 -3.99
CA CYS A 185 -4.94 16.16 -4.84
C CYS A 185 -4.29 17.39 -5.47
N ASP A 186 -5.06 18.27 -6.08
CA ASP A 186 -4.56 19.51 -6.68
C ASP A 186 -3.95 20.45 -5.65
N GLN A 187 -4.63 20.65 -4.52
CA GLN A 187 -4.10 21.45 -3.42
C GLN A 187 -2.79 20.88 -2.87
N SER A 188 -2.68 19.55 -2.73
CA SER A 188 -1.47 18.90 -2.22
C SER A 188 -0.27 19.13 -3.14
N ILE A 189 -0.48 19.12 -4.45
CA ILE A 189 0.56 19.41 -5.44
C ILE A 189 1.08 20.82 -5.21
N GLU A 190 0.21 21.83 -5.12
CA GLU A 190 0.61 23.22 -4.91
C GLU A 190 1.28 23.47 -3.54
N ILE A 191 0.91 22.71 -2.51
CA ILE A 191 1.64 22.72 -1.23
C ILE A 191 3.05 22.16 -1.41
N LEU A 192 3.18 21.00 -2.05
CA LEU A 192 4.48 20.33 -2.26
C LEU A 192 5.41 21.18 -3.12
N LYS A 193 4.92 21.79 -4.20
CA LYS A 193 5.71 22.69 -5.05
C LYS A 193 6.36 23.80 -4.24
N ARG A 194 5.59 24.43 -3.33
CA ARG A 194 6.08 25.51 -2.47
C ARG A 194 7.01 25.00 -1.37
N ALA A 195 6.69 23.87 -0.76
CA ALA A 195 7.46 23.31 0.35
C ALA A 195 8.86 22.82 -0.08
N LEU A 196 9.00 22.37 -1.34
CA LEU A 196 10.24 21.90 -1.94
C LEU A 196 11.24 23.01 -2.29
N VAL A 197 10.82 24.27 -2.34
CA VAL A 197 11.76 25.38 -2.60
C VAL A 197 12.67 25.58 -1.39
N VAL A 198 13.97 25.40 -1.58
CA VAL A 198 14.99 25.78 -0.62
C VAL A 198 15.19 27.29 -0.73
N LYS A 199 15.05 28.02 0.38
CA LYS A 199 15.45 29.43 0.47
C LYS A 199 16.95 29.53 0.60
#